data_AF-A0A4V1VMA4-F1
#
_entry.id   AF-A0A4V1VMA4-F1
#
_cell.length_a   1.000
_cell.length_b   1.000
_cell.length_c   1.000
_cell.angle_alpha   90.00
_cell.angle_beta   90.00
_cell.angle_gamma   90.00
#
_symmetry.space_group_name_H-M   'P 1'
#
loop_
_entity.id
_entity.type
_entity.pdbx_description
1 polymer ?
#
loop_
_entity_poly.entity_id
_entity_poly.type
_entity_poly.pdbx_seq_one_letter_code
_entity_poly.pdbx_strand_id
1 'polypeptide(L)' 'MLIEMLVHGWDLAMAIGQRPGFAEETVEAVLPSVREIYGALPRTPGGSFASEAPVPDGSSATDRLAAFLGRRVVRTP' A
#
# COMPACT_ATOMS: atom_id res chain seq x y z
N MET A 1 -5.65 12.53 4.54
CA MET A 1 -6.99 11.90 4.49
C MET A 1 -7.09 10.82 3.41
N LEU A 2 -6.72 11.10 2.14
CA LEU A 2 -6.82 10.09 1.07
C LEU A 2 -5.91 8.87 1.27
N ILE A 3 -4.69 9.07 1.78
CA ILE A 3 -3.77 7.96 2.09
C ILE A 3 -4.42 6.98 3.07
N GLU A 4 -4.95 7.47 4.19
CA GLU A 4 -5.65 6.64 5.17
C GLU A 4 -6.80 5.84 4.55
N MET A 5 -7.56 6.44 3.63
CA MET A 5 -8.66 5.75 2.94
C MET A 5 -8.15 4.62 2.03
N LEU A 6 -7.08 4.86 1.27
CA LEU A 6 -6.47 3.84 0.41
C LEU A 6 -5.86 2.70 1.24
N VAL A 7 -5.18 3.05 2.32
CA VAL A 7 -4.50 2.10 3.21
C VAL A 7 -5.51 1.22 3.95
N HIS A 8 -6.45 1.84 4.66
CA HIS A 8 -7.44 1.10 5.44
C HIS A 8 -8.49 0.44 4.55
N GLY A 9 -8.80 1.02 3.39
CA GLY A 9 -9.64 0.38 2.38
C GLY A 9 -8.98 -0.89 1.83
N TRP A 10 -7.66 -0.87 1.61
CA TRP A 10 -6.89 -2.06 1.24
C TRP A 10 -6.96 -3.12 2.34
N ASP A 11 -6.69 -2.73 3.58
CA ASP A 11 -6.72 -3.65 4.74
C ASP A 11 -8.10 -4.31 4.88
N LEU A 12 -9.16 -3.51 4.78
CA LEU A 12 -10.54 -3.99 4.85
C LEU A 12 -10.86 -4.95 3.71
N ALA A 13 -10.54 -4.59 2.46
CA ALA A 13 -10.81 -5.44 1.30
C ALA A 13 -10.14 -6.81 1.46
N MET A 14 -8.87 -6.83 1.85
CA MET A 14 -8.14 -8.08 2.08
C MET A 14 -8.73 -8.89 3.23
N ALA A 15 -9.11 -8.24 4.34
CA ALA A 15 -9.70 -8.92 5.50
C ALA A 15 -11.03 -9.62 5.17
N ILE A 16 -11.79 -9.09 4.21
CA ILE A 16 -13.07 -9.68 3.77
C ILE A 16 -12.94 -10.53 2.50
N GLY A 17 -11.71 -10.83 2.05
CA GLY A 17 -11.47 -11.66 0.87
C GLY A 17 -11.81 -11.00 -0.47
N GLN A 18 -11.86 -9.68 -0.52
CA GLN A 18 -12.09 -8.89 -1.73
C GLN A 18 -10.77 -8.32 -2.27
N ARG A 19 -10.74 -8.01 -3.57
CA ARG A 19 -9.64 -7.23 -4.15
C ARG A 19 -9.97 -5.73 -4.04
N PRO A 20 -9.02 -4.87 -3.64
CA PRO A 20 -9.24 -3.43 -3.63
C PRO A 20 -9.52 -2.93 -5.06
N GLY A 21 -10.64 -2.24 -5.25
CA GLY A 21 -11.09 -1.72 -6.55
C GLY A 21 -10.74 -0.25 -6.79
N PHE A 22 -9.54 0.19 -6.38
CA PHE A 22 -9.12 1.58 -6.53
C PHE A 22 -8.77 1.89 -7.99
N ALA A 23 -9.05 3.13 -8.41
CA ALA A 23 -8.60 3.61 -9.72
C ALA A 23 -7.07 3.73 -9.73
N GLU A 24 -6.41 3.08 -10.69
CA GLU A 24 -4.96 3.03 -10.80
C GLU A 24 -4.34 4.44 -10.82
N GLU A 25 -4.93 5.35 -11.60
CA GLU A 25 -4.52 6.76 -11.71
C GLU A 25 -4.56 7.51 -10.37
N THR A 26 -5.53 7.18 -9.51
CA THR A 26 -5.65 7.81 -8.18
C THR A 26 -4.51 7.35 -7.28
N VAL A 27 -4.18 6.06 -7.31
CA VAL A 27 -3.10 5.52 -6.50
C VAL A 27 -1.74 5.98 -7.00
N GLU A 28 -1.52 6.03 -8.32
CA GLU A 28 -0.30 6.57 -8.93
C GLU A 28 -0.07 8.04 -8.54
N ALA A 29 -1.13 8.85 -8.52
CA ALA A 29 -1.03 10.25 -8.11
C ALA A 29 -0.64 10.41 -6.63
N VAL A 30 -1.02 9.47 -5.77
CA VAL A 30 -0.79 9.52 -4.33
C VAL A 30 0.55 8.92 -3.90
N LEU A 31 1.06 7.94 -4.66
CA LEU A 31 2.29 7.21 -4.35
C LEU A 31 3.51 8.11 -4.06
N PRO A 32 3.79 9.18 -4.84
CA PRO A 32 4.89 10.09 -4.55
C PRO A 32 4.77 10.77 -3.18
N SER A 33 3.57 11.25 -2.83
CA SER A 33 3.32 11.87 -1.53
C SER A 33 3.45 10.89 -0.37
N VAL A 34 3.02 9.63 -0.56
CA VAL A 34 3.20 8.58 0.45
C VAL A 34 4.70 8.33 0.69
N ARG A 35 5.50 8.27 -0.37
CA ARG A 35 6.95 8.10 -0.27
C ARG A 35 7.63 9.31 0.38
N GLU A 36 7.20 10.52 0.07
CA GLU A 36 7.72 11.74 0.69
C GLU A 36 7.43 11.80 2.19
N ILE A 37 6.17 11.56 2.58
CA ILE A 37 5.72 11.66 3.97
C ILE A 37 6.30 10.55 4.84
N TYR A 38 6.27 9.30 4.34
CA TYR A 38 6.57 8.12 5.15
C TYR A 38 7.93 7.48 4.85
N GLY A 39 8.63 7.91 3.79
CA GLY A 39 9.89 7.31 3.35
C GLY A 39 11.05 7.51 4.33
N ALA A 40 11.09 8.67 5.00
CA ALA A 40 12.12 8.96 5.99
C ALA A 40 11.75 8.51 7.42
N LEU A 41 10.51 8.07 7.65
CA LEU A 41 10.07 7.68 9.00
C LEU A 41 10.66 6.31 9.40
N PRO A 42 11.12 6.16 10.65
CA PRO A 42 11.61 4.89 11.16
C PRO A 42 10.56 3.77 11.05
N ARG A 43 10.99 2.58 10.61
CA ARG A 43 10.16 1.36 10.56
C ARG A 43 10.45 0.49 11.79
N THR A 44 9.95 0.93 12.95
CA THR A 44 10.19 0.27 14.23
C THR A 44 9.14 -0.82 14.53
N PRO A 45 9.47 -1.84 15.33
CA PRO A 45 8.48 -2.77 15.86
C PRO A 45 7.36 -2.02 16.59
N GLY A 46 6.11 -2.26 16.22
CA GLY A 46 4.94 -1.58 16.78
C GLY A 46 4.62 -0.19 16.17
N GLY A 47 5.39 0.27 15.18
CA GLY A 47 5.07 1.48 14.42
C GLY A 47 3.89 1.30 13.46
N SER A 48 3.37 2.41 12.92
CA SER A 48 2.18 2.41 12.05
C SER A 48 2.35 1.60 10.76
N PHE A 49 3.58 1.50 10.25
CA PHE A 49 3.90 0.73 9.04
C PHE A 49 5.10 -0.18 9.28
N ALA A 50 4.99 -1.41 8.77
CA ALA A 50 6.12 -2.33 8.70
C ALA A 50 7.15 -1.87 7.63
N SER A 51 8.25 -2.62 7.53
CA SER A 51 9.24 -2.44 6.47
C SER A 51 8.61 -2.70 5.10
N GLU A 52 9.05 -1.97 4.07
CA GLU A 52 8.61 -2.18 2.69
C GLU A 52 8.77 -3.66 2.29
N ALA A 53 7.69 -4.25 1.80
CA ALA A 53 7.68 -5.61 1.30
C ALA A 53 8.13 -5.64 -0.17
N PRO A 54 8.73 -6.74 -0.64
CA PRO A 54 9.03 -6.90 -2.06
C PRO A 54 7.73 -6.89 -2.88
N VAL A 55 7.76 -6.20 -4.03
CA VAL A 55 6.67 -6.17 -4.99
C VAL A 55 7.22 -6.48 -6.38
N PRO A 56 6.61 -7.40 -7.16
CA PRO A 56 7.07 -7.71 -8.51
C PRO A 56 6.98 -6.51 -9.45
N ASP A 57 7.87 -6.46 -10.43
CA ASP A 57 7.78 -5.49 -11.52
C ASP A 57 6.45 -5.64 -12.28
N GLY A 58 5.88 -4.51 -12.67
CA GLY A 58 4.57 -4.43 -13.35
C GLY A 58 3.36 -4.68 -12.45
N SER A 59 3.54 -4.78 -11.13
CA SER A 59 2.42 -4.79 -10.18
C SER A 59 1.61 -3.48 -10.21
N SER A 60 0.33 -3.60 -9.88
CA SER A 60 -0.57 -2.43 -9.79
C SER A 60 -0.04 -1.37 -8.82
N ALA A 61 -0.47 -0.13 -9.00
CA ALA A 61 -0.14 0.97 -8.11
C ALA A 61 -0.66 0.70 -6.69
N THR A 62 -1.83 0.05 -6.59
CA THR A 62 -2.39 -0.45 -5.32
C THR A 62 -1.44 -1.42 -4.63
N ASP A 63 -0.90 -2.39 -5.36
CA ASP A 63 0.05 -3.36 -4.81
C ASP A 63 1.36 -2.69 -4.40
N ARG A 64 1.88 -1.77 -5.22
CA ARG A 64 3.08 -0.99 -4.91
C ARG A 64 2.89 -0.13 -3.65
N LEU A 65 1.72 0.48 -3.49
CA LEU A 65 1.36 1.24 -2.29
C LEU A 65 1.30 0.35 -1.05
N ALA A 66 0.59 -0.78 -1.14
CA ALA A 66 0.46 -1.73 -0.05
C ALA A 66 1.83 -2.26 0.39
N ALA A 67 2.67 -2.66 -0.58
CA ALA A 67 4.01 -3.16 -0.35
C ALA A 67 4.91 -2.10 0.31
N PHE A 68 4.91 -0.86 -0.17
CA PHE A 68 5.65 0.25 0.45
C PHE A 68 5.29 0.48 1.93
N LEU A 69 4.02 0.24 2.28
CA LEU A 69 3.51 0.35 3.63
C LEU A 69 3.60 -0.96 4.43
N GLY A 70 4.34 -1.93 3.90
CA GLY A 70 4.73 -3.17 4.57
C GLY A 70 3.72 -4.30 4.54
N ARG A 71 2.73 -4.23 3.64
CA ARG A 71 1.78 -5.32 3.42
C ARG A 71 2.33 -6.34 2.44
N ARG A 72 2.07 -7.61 2.72
CA ARG A 72 2.41 -8.70 1.80
C ARG A 72 1.39 -8.73 0.67
N VAL A 73 1.84 -8.40 -0.54
CA VAL A 73 1.05 -8.59 -1.75
C VAL A 73 1.29 -10.01 -2.25
N VAL A 74 0.21 -10.76 -2.44
CA VAL A 74 0.25 -12.09 -3.05
C VAL A 74 -0.32 -11.96 -4.45
N ARG A 75 0.49 -12.25 -5.48
CA ARG A 75 -0.07 -12.41 -6.83
C ARG A 75 -1.05 -13.57 -6.75
N THR A 76 -2.33 -13.26 -6.86
CA THR A 76 -3.32 -14.29 -7.14
C THR A 76 -3.32 -14.44 -8.67
N PRO A 77 -3.02 -15.63 -9.21
CA PRO A 77 -2.94 -15.86 -10.65
C PRO A 77 -4.22 -15.49 -11.39
#